data_AF-A0A8T4XFY3-F1
#
_entry.id   AF-A0A8T4XFY3-F1
#
_cell.length_a   1.000
_cell.length_b   1.000
_cell.length_c   1.000
_cell.angle_alpha   90.00
_cell.angle_beta   90.00
_cell.angle_gamma   90.00
#
_symmetry.space_group_name_H-M   'P 1'
#
loop_
_entity.id
_entity.type
_entity.pdbx_description
1 polymer ?
#
loop_
_entity_poly.entity_id
_entity_poly.type
_entity_poly.pdbx_seq_one_letter_code
_entity_poly.pdbx_strand_id
1 'polypeptide(L)'
;MAMKNDKKVLIIPVGVTAEVAKGFLAYAGPNSIVIGVYLNDGKFMDAKRSVLDTLKIACDAIGADFHEHGVTLDERGFASLIRMIREVSPDEIYLGTITGPRLLDIFLMKVLYEYTVLHNVSAYLIVGVEGETASFTIKINSMFTSLVDLGPLQKKTLFYLAKRGVASVDEMAEDIGVSKWTFYKTLSSLIESGLVERIRRGSYKLTLVGEILAGVEETLNYGQP
;
A
#
# COMPACT_ATOMS: atom_id res chain seq x y z
N MET A 1 9.06 -23.24 17.15
CA MET A 1 8.52 -22.37 16.08
C MET A 1 8.09 -21.08 16.74
N ALA A 2 8.76 -19.96 16.45
CA ALA A 2 8.29 -18.66 16.93
C ALA A 2 6.96 -18.36 16.24
N MET A 3 5.93 -17.99 17.00
CA MET A 3 4.70 -17.43 16.44
C MET A 3 5.12 -16.22 15.60
N LYS A 4 4.78 -16.25 14.31
CA LYS A 4 4.94 -15.09 13.43
C LYS A 4 4.05 -13.99 14.02
N ASN A 5 4.68 -12.93 14.49
CA ASN A 5 4.00 -11.88 15.23
C ASN A 5 3.43 -10.93 14.18
N ASP A 6 2.31 -11.31 13.54
CA ASP A 6 1.69 -10.60 12.41
C ASP A 6 1.21 -9.20 12.86
N LYS A 7 2.15 -8.28 13.09
CA LYS A 7 1.90 -6.93 13.59
C LYS A 7 1.52 -6.04 12.41
N LYS A 8 0.23 -5.78 12.30
CA LYS A 8 -0.34 -4.82 11.35
C LYS A 8 -0.37 -3.44 11.95
N VAL A 9 0.09 -2.46 11.19
CA VAL A 9 -0.02 -1.04 11.54
C VAL A 9 -1.01 -0.36 10.60
N LEU A 10 -2.01 0.30 11.16
CA LEU A 10 -2.93 1.16 10.43
C LEU A 10 -2.63 2.62 10.76
N ILE A 11 -2.22 3.39 9.77
CA ILE A 11 -1.99 4.83 9.87
C ILE A 11 -3.21 5.56 9.34
N ILE A 12 -3.81 6.43 10.15
CA ILE A 12 -4.99 7.20 9.79
C ILE A 12 -4.63 8.70 9.84
N PRO A 13 -4.57 9.39 8.70
CA PRO A 13 -4.47 10.85 8.66
C PRO A 13 -5.72 11.47 9.26
N VAL A 14 -5.58 12.32 10.27
CA VAL A 14 -6.72 12.87 11.01
C VAL A 14 -7.06 14.28 10.54
N GLY A 15 -8.29 14.43 10.06
CA GLY A 15 -8.95 15.71 9.82
C GLY A 15 -10.01 15.98 10.89
N VAL A 16 -11.23 16.30 10.46
CA VAL A 16 -12.31 16.77 11.35
C VAL A 16 -13.55 15.86 11.37
N THR A 17 -13.52 14.73 10.66
CA THR A 17 -14.65 13.81 10.49
C THR A 17 -14.35 12.43 11.06
N ALA A 18 -15.00 12.08 12.18
CA ALA A 18 -14.74 10.84 12.91
C ALA A 18 -15.26 9.58 12.20
N GLU A 19 -16.42 9.65 11.55
CA GLU A 19 -17.03 8.47 10.90
C GLU A 19 -16.18 7.93 9.75
N VAL A 20 -15.64 8.83 8.93
CA VAL A 20 -14.70 8.48 7.84
C VAL A 20 -13.46 7.79 8.41
N ALA A 21 -12.96 8.26 9.56
CA ALA A 21 -11.79 7.69 10.22
C ALA A 21 -12.07 6.31 10.84
N LYS A 22 -13.26 6.11 11.42
CA LYS A 22 -13.68 4.80 11.96
C LYS A 22 -13.80 3.73 10.88
N GLY A 23 -14.24 4.07 9.68
CA GLY A 23 -14.39 3.08 8.61
C GLY A 23 -13.08 2.40 8.21
N PHE A 24 -11.92 3.04 8.47
CA PHE A 24 -10.63 2.39 8.27
C PHE A 24 -10.29 1.33 9.32
N LEU A 25 -10.96 1.33 10.48
CA LEU A 25 -10.69 0.35 11.54
C LEU A 25 -11.09 -1.07 11.14
N ALA A 26 -11.85 -1.27 10.07
CA ALA A 26 -12.09 -2.60 9.49
C ALA A 26 -10.78 -3.28 9.00
N TYR A 27 -9.75 -2.49 8.69
CA TYR A 27 -8.41 -2.96 8.32
C TYR A 27 -7.51 -3.23 9.54
N ALA A 28 -7.97 -2.87 10.74
CA ALA A 28 -7.33 -3.21 12.01
C ALA A 28 -8.05 -4.41 12.65
N GLY A 29 -7.27 -5.32 13.23
CA GLY A 29 -7.78 -6.43 14.02
C GLY A 29 -7.32 -6.37 15.48
N PRO A 30 -7.69 -7.35 16.30
CA PRO A 30 -7.14 -7.51 17.64
C PRO A 30 -5.59 -7.55 17.58
N ASN A 31 -4.92 -6.84 18.49
CA ASN A 31 -3.46 -6.68 18.54
C ASN A 31 -2.83 -5.91 17.38
N SER A 32 -3.62 -5.24 16.53
CA SER A 32 -3.09 -4.26 15.57
C SER A 32 -2.70 -2.96 16.28
N ILE A 33 -1.83 -2.18 15.65
CA ILE A 33 -1.45 -0.86 16.11
C ILE A 33 -2.09 0.17 15.19
N VAL A 34 -2.85 1.10 15.74
CA VAL A 34 -3.50 2.19 15.01
C VAL A 34 -2.82 3.50 15.36
N ILE A 35 -2.46 4.29 14.35
CA ILE A 35 -1.70 5.52 14.52
C ILE A 35 -2.49 6.68 13.91
N GLY A 36 -3.09 7.50 14.76
CA GLY A 36 -3.73 8.75 14.35
C GLY A 36 -2.68 9.83 14.11
N VAL A 37 -2.47 10.22 12.85
CA VAL A 37 -1.48 11.24 12.47
C VAL A 37 -2.17 12.55 12.13
N TYR A 38 -1.76 13.67 12.72
CA TYR A 38 -2.36 14.98 12.45
C TYR A 38 -1.30 16.07 12.25
N LEU A 39 -1.66 17.10 11.49
CA LEU A 39 -0.80 18.29 11.35
C LEU A 39 -0.80 19.10 12.65
N ASN A 40 0.39 19.32 13.21
CA ASN A 40 0.61 20.17 14.38
C ASN A 40 0.73 21.65 13.96
N ASP A 41 -0.33 22.17 13.34
CA ASP A 41 -0.41 23.52 12.76
C ASP A 41 -1.27 24.49 13.59
N GLY A 42 -1.76 24.03 14.75
CA GLY A 42 -2.66 24.78 15.63
C GLY A 42 -4.09 24.95 15.09
N LYS A 43 -4.40 24.46 13.89
CA LYS A 43 -5.72 24.64 13.27
C LYS A 43 -6.65 23.49 13.60
N PHE A 44 -7.90 23.83 13.93
CA PHE A 44 -8.98 22.87 14.19
C PHE A 44 -8.61 21.82 15.24
N MET A 45 -7.78 22.17 16.23
CA MET A 45 -7.24 21.22 17.20
C MET A 45 -8.32 20.58 18.05
N ASP A 46 -9.38 21.31 18.42
CA ASP A 46 -10.51 20.75 19.19
C ASP A 46 -11.27 19.70 18.38
N ALA A 47 -11.50 19.97 17.10
CA ALA A 47 -12.16 19.02 16.20
C ALA A 47 -11.28 17.77 15.97
N LYS A 48 -9.98 17.96 15.70
CA LYS A 48 -9.02 16.86 15.58
C LYS A 48 -8.96 16.04 16.88
N ARG A 49 -9.00 16.69 18.06
CA ARG A 49 -9.03 16.03 19.37
C ARG A 49 -10.25 15.14 19.52
N SER A 50 -11.43 15.67 19.20
CA SER A 50 -12.68 14.88 19.23
C SER A 50 -12.61 13.65 18.32
N VAL A 51 -11.99 13.76 17.13
CA VAL A 51 -11.77 12.61 16.24
C VAL A 51 -10.79 11.61 16.84
N LEU A 52 -9.66 12.06 17.40
CA LEU A 52 -8.65 11.21 18.03
C LEU A 52 -9.21 10.45 19.23
N ASP A 53 -9.98 11.12 20.10
CA ASP A 53 -10.63 10.49 21.25
C ASP A 53 -11.64 9.42 20.80
N THR A 54 -12.38 9.72 19.73
CA THR A 54 -13.32 8.76 19.14
C THR A 54 -12.61 7.55 18.54
N LEU A 55 -11.48 7.75 17.84
CA LEU A 55 -10.66 6.67 17.32
C LEU A 55 -10.08 5.81 18.44
N LYS A 56 -9.60 6.43 19.52
CA LYS A 56 -9.08 5.71 20.69
C LYS A 56 -10.15 4.78 21.29
N ILE A 57 -11.34 5.29 21.54
CA ILE A 57 -12.47 4.48 22.06
C ILE A 57 -12.79 3.32 21.12
N ALA A 58 -12.79 3.56 19.81
CA ALA A 58 -13.06 2.52 18.82
C ALA A 58 -11.93 1.48 18.74
N CYS A 59 -10.66 1.88 18.89
CA CYS A 59 -9.52 0.97 18.96
C CYS A 59 -9.58 0.08 20.21
N ASP A 60 -9.89 0.68 21.37
CA ASP A 60 -10.06 -0.06 22.63
C ASP A 60 -11.15 -1.13 22.49
N ALA A 61 -12.25 -0.83 21.78
CA ALA A 61 -13.35 -1.76 21.55
C ALA A 61 -12.98 -2.97 20.68
N ILE A 62 -12.02 -2.82 19.74
CA ILE A 62 -11.54 -3.91 18.88
C ILE A 62 -10.26 -4.58 19.41
N GLY A 63 -9.73 -4.12 20.55
CA GLY A 63 -8.48 -4.63 21.13
C GLY A 63 -7.24 -4.23 20.33
N ALA A 64 -7.27 -3.09 19.66
CA ALA A 64 -6.12 -2.50 18.99
C ALA A 64 -5.43 -1.46 19.88
N ASP A 65 -4.11 -1.35 19.77
CA ASP A 65 -3.32 -0.36 20.49
C ASP A 65 -3.30 0.97 19.73
N PHE A 66 -3.72 2.06 20.37
CA PHE A 66 -3.87 3.37 19.72
C PHE A 66 -2.73 4.32 20.10
N HIS A 67 -2.06 4.83 19.07
CA HIS A 67 -1.02 5.84 19.17
C HIS A 67 -1.43 7.11 18.44
N GLU A 68 -1.07 8.25 19.01
CA GLU A 68 -1.28 9.56 18.41
C GLU A 68 0.06 10.17 18.00
N HIS A 69 0.11 10.79 16.82
CA HIS A 69 1.31 11.45 16.34
C HIS A 69 1.02 12.80 15.68
N GLY A 70 1.47 13.88 16.32
CA GLY A 70 1.49 15.21 15.73
C GLY A 70 2.73 15.39 14.84
N VAL A 71 2.54 15.90 13.62
CA VAL A 71 3.62 16.05 12.63
C VAL A 71 3.69 17.45 12.03
N THR A 72 4.90 17.89 11.69
CA THR A 72 5.18 19.04 10.82
C THR A 72 5.59 18.53 9.43
N LEU A 73 5.18 19.22 8.36
CA LEU A 73 5.50 18.83 6.99
C LEU A 73 6.91 19.29 6.58
N ASP A 74 7.91 18.76 7.28
CA ASP A 74 9.34 19.03 7.09
C ASP A 74 10.19 17.76 7.34
N GLU A 75 11.51 17.88 7.21
CA GLU A 75 12.45 16.77 7.42
C GLU A 75 12.38 16.16 8.82
N ARG A 76 12.04 16.95 9.85
CA ARG A 76 11.95 16.46 11.23
C ARG A 76 10.70 15.62 11.42
N GLY A 77 9.57 16.09 10.89
CA GLY A 77 8.34 15.30 10.86
C GLY A 77 8.51 14.01 10.07
N PHE A 78 9.25 14.07 8.96
CA PHE A 78 9.58 12.91 8.15
C PHE A 78 10.37 11.86 8.94
N ALA A 79 11.48 12.28 9.55
CA ALA A 79 12.32 11.41 10.37
C ALA A 79 11.58 10.85 11.60
N SER A 80 10.71 11.65 12.21
CA SER A 80 9.90 11.25 13.36
C SER A 80 8.96 10.10 13.02
N LEU A 81 8.25 10.19 11.89
CA LEU A 81 7.34 9.13 11.43
C LEU A 81 8.11 7.84 11.10
N ILE A 82 9.23 7.92 10.38
CA ILE A 82 10.08 6.76 10.08
C ILE A 82 10.54 6.08 11.38
N ARG A 83 10.98 6.86 12.37
CA ARG A 83 11.41 6.32 13.67
C ARG A 83 10.27 5.60 14.38
N MET A 84 9.09 6.20 14.43
CA MET A 84 7.93 5.60 15.08
C MET A 84 7.49 4.30 14.40
N ILE A 85 7.43 4.27 13.07
CA ILE A 85 7.12 3.02 12.33
C ILE A 85 8.18 1.95 12.63
N ARG A 86 9.47 2.34 12.67
CA ARG A 86 10.56 1.43 12.98
C ARG A 86 10.50 0.85 14.39
N GLU A 87 10.10 1.67 15.38
CA GLU A 87 9.92 1.23 16.77
C GLU A 87 8.82 0.18 16.89
N VAL A 88 7.76 0.31 16.10
CA VAL A 88 6.68 -0.69 16.04
C VAL A 88 7.14 -1.97 15.32
N SER A 89 8.01 -1.83 14.32
CA SER A 89 8.53 -2.92 13.48
C SER A 89 7.41 -3.76 12.85
N PRO A 90 6.54 -3.16 12.01
CA PRO A 90 5.41 -3.85 11.40
C PRO A 90 5.82 -4.84 10.31
N ASP A 91 5.01 -5.88 10.14
CA ASP A 91 5.08 -6.77 8.96
C ASP A 91 4.33 -6.16 7.76
N GLU A 92 3.21 -5.48 8.04
CA GLU A 92 2.35 -4.83 7.06
C GLU A 92 1.89 -3.46 7.57
N ILE A 93 1.85 -2.47 6.67
CA ILE A 93 1.39 -1.12 6.96
C ILE A 93 0.20 -0.78 6.05
N TYR A 94 -0.86 -0.24 6.62
CA TYR A 94 -2.00 0.28 5.89
C TYR A 94 -2.11 1.78 6.13
N LEU A 95 -2.31 2.57 5.07
CA LEU A 95 -2.56 4.00 5.13
C LEU A 95 -4.00 4.28 4.70
N GLY A 96 -4.84 4.73 5.63
CA GLY A 96 -6.14 5.31 5.29
C GLY A 96 -5.96 6.64 4.56
N THR A 97 -6.86 6.95 3.64
CA THR A 97 -6.87 8.24 2.91
C THR A 97 -8.17 8.99 3.17
N ILE A 98 -8.33 10.21 2.62
CA ILE A 98 -9.61 10.97 2.59
C ILE A 98 -10.01 11.62 3.92
N THR A 99 -9.51 11.15 5.06
CA THR A 99 -9.86 11.64 6.40
C THR A 99 -9.16 12.93 6.81
N GLY A 100 -8.02 13.25 6.20
CA GLY A 100 -7.13 14.35 6.62
C GLY A 100 -6.79 15.36 5.52
N PRO A 101 -5.90 16.32 5.82
CA PRO A 101 -5.38 17.25 4.81
C PRO A 101 -4.64 16.49 3.69
N ARG A 102 -4.94 16.79 2.42
CA ARG A 102 -4.33 16.10 1.26
C ARG A 102 -2.79 16.15 1.26
N LEU A 103 -2.19 17.24 1.76
CA LEU A 103 -0.74 17.34 1.89
C LEU A 103 -0.17 16.33 2.89
N LEU A 104 -0.92 16.00 3.94
CA LEU A 104 -0.53 14.96 4.90
C LEU A 104 -0.58 13.57 4.26
N ASP A 105 -1.60 13.29 3.45
CA ASP A 105 -1.69 12.01 2.72
C ASP A 105 -0.48 11.81 1.81
N ILE A 106 -0.12 12.82 1.01
CA ILE A 106 1.05 12.79 0.11
C ILE A 106 2.35 12.61 0.92
N PHE A 107 2.47 13.33 2.03
CA PHE A 107 3.64 13.24 2.90
C PHE A 107 3.80 11.83 3.49
N LEU A 108 2.70 11.24 3.99
CA LEU A 108 2.68 9.89 4.53
C LEU A 108 2.97 8.85 3.45
N MET A 109 2.44 9.01 2.24
CA MET A 109 2.78 8.14 1.11
C MET A 109 4.28 8.15 0.82
N LYS A 110 4.94 9.31 0.85
CA LYS A 110 6.39 9.42 0.65
C LYS A 110 7.18 8.78 1.81
N VAL A 111 6.76 9.00 3.06
CA VAL A 111 7.35 8.33 4.24
C VAL A 111 7.27 6.82 4.09
N LEU A 112 6.10 6.29 3.76
CA LEU A 112 5.90 4.85 3.63
C LEU A 112 6.68 4.28 2.47
N TYR A 113 6.74 4.96 1.32
CA TYR A 113 7.57 4.53 0.19
C TYR A 113 9.06 4.40 0.58
N GLU A 114 9.64 5.41 1.23
CA GLU A 114 11.04 5.32 1.67
C GLU A 114 11.23 4.18 2.69
N TYR A 115 10.29 4.02 3.60
CA TYR A 115 10.34 2.95 4.60
C TYR A 115 10.29 1.56 3.97
N THR A 116 9.39 1.32 3.01
CA THR A 116 9.26 0.02 2.35
C THR A 116 10.49 -0.33 1.52
N VAL A 117 11.10 0.66 0.86
CA VAL A 117 12.36 0.48 0.11
C VAL A 117 13.51 0.09 1.04
N LEU A 118 13.63 0.73 2.20
CA LEU A 118 14.73 0.51 3.14
C LEU A 118 14.58 -0.75 4.00
N HIS A 119 13.35 -1.14 4.33
CA HIS A 119 13.07 -2.18 5.32
C HIS A 119 12.35 -3.41 4.78
N ASN A 120 12.07 -3.46 3.47
CA ASN A 120 11.36 -4.58 2.83
C ASN A 120 10.03 -4.95 3.51
N VAL A 121 9.28 -3.92 3.94
CA VAL A 121 7.95 -4.05 4.54
C VAL A 121 6.88 -3.81 3.47
N SER A 122 5.76 -4.52 3.55
CA SER A 122 4.64 -4.27 2.63
C SER A 122 3.76 -3.14 3.15
N ALA A 123 3.61 -2.08 2.36
CA ALA A 123 2.69 -0.99 2.67
C ALA A 123 1.58 -0.86 1.62
N TYR A 124 0.38 -0.54 2.08
CA TYR A 124 -0.84 -0.48 1.28
C TYR A 124 -1.56 0.85 1.51
N LEU A 125 -2.03 1.47 0.44
CA LEU A 125 -2.92 2.62 0.45
C LEU A 125 -4.36 2.12 0.39
N ILE A 126 -5.20 2.52 1.34
CA ILE A 126 -6.64 2.26 1.31
C ILE A 126 -7.31 3.49 0.70
N VAL A 127 -7.93 3.31 -0.46
CA VAL A 127 -8.68 4.36 -1.17
C VAL A 127 -10.17 4.12 -0.94
N GLY A 128 -10.85 5.10 -0.36
CA GLY A 128 -12.25 5.01 0.04
C GLY A 128 -12.45 4.60 1.50
N VAL A 129 -13.70 4.53 1.93
CA VAL A 129 -14.10 4.11 3.29
C VAL A 129 -15.08 2.95 3.17
N GLU A 130 -14.81 1.87 3.89
CA GLU A 130 -15.68 0.70 3.88
C GLU A 130 -17.01 1.05 4.58
N GLY A 131 -18.13 1.02 3.83
CA GLY A 131 -19.48 1.29 4.35
C GLY A 131 -20.40 2.19 3.50
N GLU A 132 -19.88 3.09 2.67
CA GLU A 132 -20.73 3.99 1.85
C GLU A 132 -20.37 4.06 0.35
N THR A 133 -19.13 3.81 -0.03
CA THR A 133 -18.68 3.83 -1.43
C THR A 133 -17.43 2.95 -1.53
N ALA A 134 -17.45 1.96 -2.42
CA ALA A 134 -16.43 0.92 -2.57
C ALA A 134 -15.00 1.34 -2.15
N SER A 135 -14.38 0.56 -1.25
CA SER A 135 -12.97 0.70 -0.92
C SER A 135 -12.12 -0.28 -1.73
N PHE A 136 -10.88 0.10 -2.02
CA PHE A 136 -9.88 -0.81 -2.57
C PHE A 136 -8.49 -0.48 -2.03
N THR A 137 -7.58 -1.46 -2.09
CA THR A 137 -6.22 -1.33 -1.60
C THR A 137 -5.21 -1.36 -2.74
N ILE A 138 -4.24 -0.44 -2.74
CA ILE A 138 -3.12 -0.43 -3.69
C ILE A 138 -1.81 -0.60 -2.91
N LYS A 139 -0.89 -1.44 -3.39
CA LYS A 139 0.45 -1.53 -2.79
C LYS A 139 1.23 -0.25 -3.06
N ILE A 140 1.83 0.37 -2.05
CA ILE A 140 2.48 1.67 -2.22
C ILE A 140 3.61 1.62 -3.26
N ASN A 141 4.43 0.58 -3.25
CA ASN A 141 5.53 0.43 -4.21
C ASN A 141 5.05 0.35 -5.68
N SER A 142 3.84 -0.18 -5.94
CA SER A 142 3.34 -0.24 -7.31
C SER A 142 3.01 1.14 -7.87
N MET A 143 2.61 2.10 -7.02
CA MET A 143 2.31 3.47 -7.45
C MET A 143 3.54 4.25 -7.95
N PHE A 144 4.73 3.86 -7.49
CA PHE A 144 5.99 4.47 -7.89
C PHE A 144 6.76 3.67 -8.94
N THR A 145 6.22 2.52 -9.37
CA THR A 145 6.88 1.70 -10.39
C THR A 145 6.69 2.30 -11.77
N SER A 146 7.79 2.62 -12.46
CA SER A 146 7.79 3.15 -13.83
C SER A 146 8.03 2.04 -14.86
N LEU A 147 7.40 2.15 -16.04
CA LEU A 147 7.73 1.30 -17.20
C LEU A 147 9.20 1.41 -17.63
N VAL A 148 9.84 2.55 -17.36
CA VAL A 148 11.25 2.79 -17.71
C VAL A 148 12.19 1.90 -16.89
N ASP A 149 11.80 1.60 -15.65
CA ASP A 149 12.61 0.80 -14.73
C ASP A 149 12.44 -0.71 -14.96
N LEU A 150 11.48 -1.11 -15.80
CA LEU A 150 11.22 -2.52 -16.10
C LEU A 150 12.13 -3.03 -17.21
N GLY A 151 12.80 -4.14 -16.93
CA GLY A 151 13.59 -4.87 -17.91
C GLY A 151 12.73 -5.51 -19.00
N PRO A 152 13.33 -5.85 -20.17
CA PRO A 152 12.58 -6.39 -21.31
C PRO A 152 11.74 -7.63 -20.99
N LEU A 153 12.25 -8.53 -20.14
CA LEU A 153 11.53 -9.74 -19.74
C LEU A 153 10.32 -9.45 -18.83
N GLN A 154 10.43 -8.45 -17.95
CA GLN A 154 9.33 -8.00 -17.12
C GLN A 154 8.22 -7.38 -17.98
N LYS A 155 8.59 -6.52 -18.93
CA LYS A 155 7.64 -5.94 -19.90
C LYS A 155 6.92 -7.01 -20.73
N LYS A 156 7.66 -7.98 -21.27
CA LYS A 156 7.08 -9.12 -22.00
C LYS A 156 6.09 -9.91 -21.14
N THR A 157 6.42 -10.12 -19.87
CA THR A 157 5.56 -10.83 -18.92
C THR A 157 4.27 -10.06 -18.64
N LEU A 158 4.36 -8.74 -18.41
CA LEU A 158 3.19 -7.89 -18.20
C LEU A 158 2.26 -7.92 -19.42
N PHE A 159 2.81 -7.78 -20.62
CA PHE A 159 2.03 -7.80 -21.85
C PHE A 159 1.40 -9.16 -22.12
N TYR A 160 2.13 -10.24 -21.84
CA TYR A 160 1.60 -11.60 -21.94
C TYR A 160 0.36 -11.76 -21.04
N LEU A 161 0.46 -11.34 -19.78
CA LEU A 161 -0.65 -11.41 -18.83
C LEU A 161 -1.80 -10.46 -19.20
N ALA A 162 -1.53 -9.28 -19.77
CA ALA A 162 -2.56 -8.37 -20.25
C ALA A 162 -3.44 -9.02 -21.34
N LYS A 163 -2.83 -9.80 -22.24
CA LYS A 163 -3.55 -10.50 -23.32
C LYS A 163 -4.30 -11.74 -22.85
N ARG A 164 -3.73 -12.49 -21.91
CA ARG A 164 -4.28 -13.79 -21.47
C ARG A 164 -5.19 -13.67 -20.23
N GLY A 165 -5.11 -12.56 -19.50
CA GLY A 165 -5.78 -12.34 -18.21
C GLY A 165 -5.13 -13.12 -17.07
N VAL A 166 -5.05 -14.45 -17.20
CA VAL A 166 -4.47 -15.36 -16.19
C VAL A 166 -3.59 -16.40 -16.88
N ALA A 167 -2.41 -16.67 -16.35
CA ALA A 167 -1.52 -17.72 -16.86
C ALA A 167 -0.68 -18.37 -15.76
N SER A 168 -0.25 -19.61 -15.97
CA SER A 168 0.70 -20.31 -15.11
C SER A 168 2.16 -19.95 -15.45
N VAL A 169 3.08 -20.16 -14.49
CA VAL A 169 4.53 -20.02 -14.74
C VAL A 169 4.99 -20.86 -15.93
N ASP A 170 4.46 -22.08 -16.03
CA ASP A 170 4.89 -23.05 -17.03
C ASP A 170 4.52 -22.59 -18.43
N GLU A 171 3.25 -22.20 -18.64
CA GLU A 171 2.77 -21.64 -19.90
C GLU A 171 3.53 -20.38 -20.29
N MET A 172 3.73 -19.45 -19.34
CA MET A 172 4.42 -18.19 -19.61
C MET A 172 5.90 -18.41 -19.97
N ALA A 173 6.61 -19.27 -19.23
CA ALA A 173 8.02 -19.52 -19.47
C ALA A 173 8.26 -20.20 -20.83
N GLU A 174 7.38 -21.14 -21.20
CA GLU A 174 7.39 -21.81 -22.51
C GLU A 174 7.13 -20.83 -23.64
N ASP A 175 6.02 -20.07 -23.58
CA ASP A 175 5.63 -19.14 -24.64
C ASP A 175 6.64 -17.99 -24.82
N ILE A 176 7.25 -17.51 -23.73
CA ILE A 176 8.25 -16.44 -23.77
C ILE A 176 9.64 -16.97 -24.19
N GLY A 177 9.85 -18.30 -24.12
CA GLY A 177 11.10 -18.95 -24.53
C GLY A 177 12.24 -18.77 -23.53
N VAL A 178 11.96 -18.85 -22.23
CA VAL A 178 12.96 -18.71 -21.16
C VAL A 178 12.89 -19.85 -20.16
N SER A 179 13.99 -20.09 -19.44
CA SER A 179 13.99 -21.13 -18.39
C SER A 179 13.01 -20.76 -17.26
N LYS A 180 12.35 -21.78 -16.69
CA LYS A 180 11.43 -21.60 -15.55
C LYS A 180 12.09 -20.84 -14.40
N TRP A 181 13.36 -21.14 -14.09
CA TRP A 181 14.08 -20.47 -13.00
C TRP A 181 14.30 -18.98 -13.24
N THR A 182 14.70 -18.60 -14.46
CA THR A 182 14.78 -17.19 -14.86
C THR A 182 13.42 -16.52 -14.73
N PHE A 183 12.36 -17.20 -15.17
CA PHE A 183 11.01 -16.67 -15.13
C PHE A 183 10.49 -16.49 -13.70
N TYR A 184 10.80 -17.41 -12.78
CA TYR A 184 10.47 -17.26 -11.36
C TYR A 184 11.07 -15.99 -10.75
N LYS A 185 12.29 -15.62 -11.13
CA LYS A 185 12.90 -14.37 -10.66
C LYS A 185 12.17 -13.14 -11.21
N THR A 186 11.82 -13.16 -12.50
CA THR A 186 11.04 -12.09 -13.12
C THR A 186 9.68 -11.93 -12.45
N LEU A 187 8.95 -13.02 -12.22
CA LEU A 187 7.66 -13.00 -11.53
C LEU A 187 7.78 -12.51 -10.09
N SER A 188 8.80 -12.98 -9.35
CA SER A 188 9.02 -12.53 -7.97
C SER A 188 9.23 -11.02 -7.91
N SER A 189 10.07 -10.48 -8.81
CA SER A 189 10.29 -9.04 -8.90
C SER A 189 9.01 -8.26 -9.28
N LEU A 190 8.20 -8.75 -10.22
CA LEU A 190 6.92 -8.12 -10.59
C LEU A 190 5.89 -8.14 -9.45
N ILE A 191 5.89 -9.19 -8.62
CA ILE A 191 5.05 -9.30 -7.42
C ILE A 191 5.53 -8.35 -6.32
N GLU A 192 6.84 -8.23 -6.14
CA GLU A 192 7.45 -7.29 -5.21
C GLU A 192 7.09 -5.84 -5.58
N SER A 193 7.16 -5.51 -6.87
CA SER A 193 6.69 -4.23 -7.43
C SER A 193 5.16 -4.07 -7.42
N GLY A 194 4.40 -5.11 -7.07
CA GLY A 194 2.94 -5.06 -6.97
C GLY A 194 2.22 -4.92 -8.32
N LEU A 195 2.85 -5.32 -9.42
CA LEU A 195 2.26 -5.31 -10.75
C LEU A 195 1.56 -6.62 -11.11
N VAL A 196 1.93 -7.71 -10.43
CA VAL A 196 1.40 -9.06 -10.64
C VAL A 196 0.99 -9.62 -9.29
N GLU A 197 -0.12 -10.35 -9.25
CA GLU A 197 -0.56 -11.08 -8.07
C GLU A 197 -0.81 -12.56 -8.37
N ARG A 198 -0.60 -13.40 -7.36
CA ARG A 198 -0.81 -14.83 -7.44
C ARG A 198 -2.26 -15.13 -7.04
N ILE A 199 -2.99 -15.86 -7.88
CA ILE A 199 -4.39 -16.20 -7.58
C ILE A 199 -4.46 -17.55 -6.84
N ARG A 200 -4.22 -18.66 -7.54
CA ARG A 200 -4.21 -20.04 -7.00
C ARG A 200 -3.32 -20.94 -7.87
N ARG A 201 -2.79 -22.04 -7.30
CA ARG A 201 -2.08 -23.13 -8.02
C ARG A 201 -0.95 -22.69 -8.97
N GLY A 202 -0.23 -21.62 -8.65
CA GLY A 202 0.89 -21.15 -9.50
C GLY A 202 0.42 -20.42 -10.77
N SER A 203 -0.82 -19.93 -10.78
CA SER A 203 -1.32 -18.99 -11.78
C SER A 203 -1.25 -17.55 -11.25
N TYR A 204 -1.01 -16.64 -12.18
CA TYR A 204 -0.74 -15.23 -11.95
C TYR A 204 -1.62 -14.37 -12.85
N LYS A 205 -1.96 -13.17 -12.39
CA LYS A 205 -2.62 -12.12 -13.18
C LYS A 205 -2.01 -10.76 -12.87
N LEU A 206 -2.34 -9.77 -13.69
CA LEU A 206 -2.00 -8.39 -13.41
C LEU A 206 -2.81 -7.88 -12.21
N THR A 207 -2.19 -6.99 -11.43
CA THR A 207 -2.94 -6.10 -10.54
C THR A 207 -3.52 -4.95 -11.37
N LEU A 208 -4.41 -4.14 -10.80
CA LEU A 208 -4.94 -2.94 -11.47
C LEU A 208 -3.82 -2.03 -12.01
N VAL A 209 -2.75 -1.83 -11.23
CA VAL A 209 -1.61 -1.02 -11.67
C VAL A 209 -0.84 -1.72 -12.81
N GLY A 210 -0.66 -3.04 -12.73
CA GLY A 210 -0.07 -3.82 -13.81
C GLY A 210 -0.85 -3.71 -15.12
N GLU A 211 -2.18 -3.75 -15.07
CA GLU A 211 -3.07 -3.56 -16.23
C GLU A 211 -2.89 -2.18 -16.85
N ILE A 212 -2.88 -1.13 -16.02
CA ILE A 212 -2.66 0.25 -16.48
C ILE A 212 -1.30 0.38 -17.17
N LEU A 213 -0.22 -0.12 -16.56
CA LEU A 213 1.12 -0.02 -17.16
C LEU A 213 1.23 -0.84 -18.45
N ALA A 214 0.63 -2.02 -18.51
CA ALA A 214 0.62 -2.83 -19.72
C ALA A 214 -0.13 -2.13 -20.88
N GLY A 215 -1.26 -1.48 -20.60
CA GLY A 215 -2.01 -0.71 -21.60
C GLY A 215 -1.27 0.52 -22.11
N VAL A 216 -0.50 1.21 -21.25
CA VAL A 216 0.36 2.33 -21.67
C VAL A 216 1.48 1.83 -22.60
N GLU A 217 2.16 0.73 -22.26
CA GLU A 217 3.21 0.15 -23.11
C GLU A 217 2.66 -0.35 -24.45
N GLU A 218 1.43 -0.91 -24.48
CA GLU A 218 0.75 -1.28 -25.73
C GLU A 218 0.50 -0.05 -26.62
N THR A 219 0.00 1.03 -26.04
CA THR A 219 -0.23 2.30 -26.76
C THR A 219 1.08 2.87 -27.30
N LEU A 220 2.18 2.82 -26.52
CA LEU A 220 3.47 3.37 -26.92
C LEU A 220 4.16 2.58 -28.04
N ASN A 221 3.99 1.25 -28.09
CA ASN A 221 4.68 0.40 -29.06
C ASN A 221 3.81 -0.05 -30.23
N TYR A 222 2.49 -0.04 -30.08
CA TYR A 222 1.53 -0.55 -31.07
C TYR A 222 0.41 0.45 -31.41
N GLY A 223 0.39 1.62 -30.77
CA GLY A 223 -0.63 2.65 -30.91
C GLY A 223 -0.25 3.84 -31.80
N GLN A 224 0.60 3.65 -32.82
CA GLN A 224 0.60 4.55 -33.98
C GLN A 224 -0.32 3.96 -35.08
N PRO A 225 -1.12 4.79 -35.77
CA PRO A 225 -2.10 4.34 -36.77
C PRO A 225 -1.48 3.53 -37.90
#